data_AF-A0A6I6MJP5-F1
#
_entry.id   AF-A0A6I6MJP5-F1
#
_cell.length_a   1.000
_cell.length_b   1.000
_cell.length_c   1.000
_cell.angle_alpha   90.00
_cell.angle_beta   90.00
_cell.angle_gamma   90.00
#
_symmetry.space_group_name_H-M   'P 1'
#
loop_
_entity.id
_entity.type
_entity.pdbx_description
1 polymer ?
#
loop_
_entity_poly.entity_id
_entity_poly.type
_entity_poly.pdbx_seq_one_letter_code
_entity_poly.pdbx_strand_id
1 'polypeptide(L)'
;MEMSLTDVRWEELRQVNRTINRSIRPATDLTTYGVEEYWNRPLVASDRGARGDCDDYALEKRARLIALGWTPDMVALAIAMAPRVGLHAVLIVQTNHGDFVLDNLADEPRALSQLRYGWISRQSGSGLITWAAAYRSDVTTQRPRAVQLVDASPEDAFHRMMGERLSARGATAFAPGQTPVSEPAAIAADIARGRR
;
A
#
# COMPACT_ATOMS: atom_id res chain seq x y z
N MET A 1 -0.51 11.77 21.21
CA MET A 1 -0.95 13.04 20.60
C MET A 1 -2.13 12.69 19.70
N GLU A 2 -3.26 13.36 19.81
CA GLU A 2 -4.48 13.02 19.06
C GLU A 2 -4.73 14.12 18.00
N MET A 3 -5.17 13.75 16.79
CA MET A 3 -5.44 14.72 15.72
C MET A 3 -6.86 15.27 15.85
N SER A 4 -7.01 16.60 15.91
CA SER A 4 -8.33 17.24 15.97
C SER A 4 -8.95 17.37 14.57
N LEU A 5 -10.15 16.80 14.38
CA LEU A 5 -10.91 16.92 13.14
C LEU A 5 -11.78 18.18 13.18
N THR A 6 -11.24 19.28 12.68
CA THR A 6 -11.99 20.51 12.40
C THR A 6 -12.70 20.43 11.04
N ASP A 7 -13.62 21.34 10.75
CA ASP A 7 -14.26 21.43 9.43
C ASP A 7 -13.24 21.58 8.29
N VAL A 8 -12.18 22.35 8.53
CA VAL A 8 -11.07 22.51 7.57
C VAL A 8 -10.35 21.19 7.33
N ARG A 9 -9.98 20.47 8.40
CA ARG A 9 -9.33 19.16 8.28
C ARG A 9 -10.25 18.13 7.63
N TRP A 10 -11.55 18.18 7.90
CA TRP A 10 -12.52 17.31 7.25
C TRP A 10 -12.60 17.56 5.75
N GLU A 11 -12.65 18.81 5.30
CA GLU A 11 -12.64 19.13 3.87
C GLU A 11 -11.30 18.77 3.23
N GLU A 12 -10.16 18.89 3.93
CA GLU A 12 -8.88 18.38 3.43
C GLU A 12 -8.94 16.87 3.14
N LEU A 13 -9.50 16.06 4.04
CA LEU A 13 -9.65 14.61 3.81
C LEU A 13 -10.50 14.33 2.57
N ARG A 14 -11.65 15.00 2.44
CA ARG A 14 -12.55 14.87 1.29
C ARG A 14 -11.87 15.29 -0.01
N GLN A 15 -11.20 16.44 -0.01
CA GLN A 15 -10.53 16.97 -1.19
C GLN A 15 -9.36 16.09 -1.62
N VAL A 16 -8.50 15.66 -0.69
CA VAL A 16 -7.36 14.79 -1.02
C VAL A 16 -7.85 13.46 -1.58
N ASN A 17 -8.81 12.80 -0.92
CA ASN A 17 -9.31 11.50 -1.37
C ASN A 17 -9.85 11.57 -2.80
N ARG A 18 -10.77 12.50 -3.05
CA ARG A 18 -11.40 12.72 -4.35
C ARG A 18 -10.41 13.14 -5.43
N THR A 19 -9.46 14.02 -5.09
CA THR A 19 -8.47 14.51 -6.07
C THR A 19 -7.55 13.37 -6.51
N ILE A 20 -7.01 12.60 -5.57
CA ILE A 20 -6.14 11.46 -5.93
C ILE A 20 -6.92 10.39 -6.69
N ASN A 21 -8.15 10.08 -6.27
CA ASN A 21 -8.99 9.09 -6.96
C ASN A 21 -9.20 9.42 -8.44
N ARG A 22 -9.25 10.71 -8.78
CA ARG A 22 -9.48 11.20 -10.15
C ARG A 22 -8.19 11.43 -10.94
N SER A 23 -7.06 11.58 -10.26
CA SER A 23 -5.77 11.85 -10.89
C SER A 23 -5.05 10.60 -11.36
N ILE A 24 -5.38 9.43 -10.80
CA ILE A 24 -4.75 8.16 -11.14
C ILE A 24 -5.75 7.32 -11.97
N ARG A 25 -5.26 6.71 -13.05
CA ARG A 25 -6.00 5.73 -13.84
C ARG A 25 -5.75 4.33 -13.26
N PRO A 26 -6.81 3.57 -12.88
CA PRO A 26 -6.63 2.23 -12.34
C PRO A 26 -5.90 1.30 -13.32
N ALA A 27 -4.84 0.64 -12.85
CA ALA A 27 -4.09 -0.41 -13.55
C ALA A 27 -3.29 -1.22 -12.54
N THR A 28 -3.16 -2.54 -12.73
CA THR A 28 -2.35 -3.37 -11.84
C THR A 28 -0.86 -3.25 -12.16
N ASP A 29 0.00 -3.53 -11.18
CA ASP A 29 1.44 -3.56 -11.40
C ASP A 29 1.90 -4.57 -12.44
N LEU A 30 1.21 -5.71 -12.52
CA LEU A 30 1.50 -6.71 -13.56
C LEU A 30 1.29 -6.12 -14.96
N THR A 31 0.27 -5.28 -15.15
CA THR A 31 0.01 -4.63 -16.44
C THR A 31 0.91 -3.42 -16.70
N THR A 32 1.35 -2.72 -15.65
CA THR A 32 2.11 -1.47 -15.77
C THR A 32 3.61 -1.71 -15.83
N TYR A 33 4.12 -2.61 -14.99
CA TYR A 33 5.54 -2.87 -14.75
C TYR A 33 5.95 -4.33 -15.00
N GLY A 34 5.00 -5.28 -15.07
CA GLY A 34 5.28 -6.69 -15.33
C GLY A 34 5.71 -7.49 -14.09
N VAL A 35 5.50 -6.94 -12.89
CA VAL A 35 5.80 -7.58 -11.60
C VAL A 35 4.50 -7.74 -10.80
N GLU A 36 4.50 -8.63 -9.80
CA GLU A 36 3.30 -8.88 -8.99
C GLU A 36 2.91 -7.67 -8.13
N GLU A 37 3.90 -6.93 -7.62
CA GLU A 37 3.70 -5.82 -6.68
C GLU A 37 4.83 -4.78 -6.82
N TYR A 38 4.48 -3.49 -6.87
CA TYR A 38 5.40 -2.36 -7.02
C TYR A 38 4.83 -1.06 -6.42
N TRP A 39 5.14 -0.83 -5.15
CA TRP A 39 4.68 0.35 -4.41
C TRP A 39 5.34 1.64 -4.93
N ASN A 40 4.56 2.54 -5.53
CA ASN A 40 5.05 3.79 -6.10
C ASN A 40 4.14 5.00 -5.77
N ARG A 41 4.61 6.19 -6.12
CA ARG A 41 3.85 7.44 -6.16
C ARG A 41 3.73 7.91 -7.61
N PRO A 42 2.74 7.41 -8.37
CA PRO A 42 2.70 7.57 -9.81
C PRO A 42 2.49 9.01 -10.29
N LEU A 43 2.08 9.94 -9.43
CA LEU A 43 1.94 11.37 -9.78
C LEU A 43 3.27 12.12 -9.75
N VAL A 44 4.30 11.57 -9.11
CA VAL A 44 5.62 12.23 -8.97
C VAL A 44 6.80 11.37 -9.42
N ALA A 45 6.63 10.06 -9.55
CA ALA A 45 7.75 9.13 -9.72
C ALA A 45 7.54 8.04 -10.79
N SER A 46 6.53 8.15 -11.67
CA SER A 46 6.30 7.17 -12.74
C SER A 46 6.55 7.73 -14.14
N ASP A 47 7.30 6.97 -14.96
CA ASP A 47 7.48 7.19 -16.40
C ASP A 47 6.37 6.53 -17.24
N ARG A 48 5.47 5.76 -16.60
CA ARG A 48 4.33 5.06 -17.24
C ARG A 48 3.03 5.85 -17.21
N GLY A 49 3.11 7.11 -16.78
CA GLY A 49 1.97 8.00 -16.53
C GLY A 49 1.30 7.72 -15.19
N ALA A 50 0.26 8.49 -14.87
CA ALA A 50 -0.48 8.39 -13.61
C ALA A 50 -1.37 7.13 -13.59
N ARG A 51 -0.75 5.97 -13.36
CA ARG A 51 -1.38 4.66 -13.29
C ARG A 51 -0.96 3.94 -12.01
N GLY A 52 -1.88 3.20 -11.43
CA GLY A 52 -1.64 2.43 -10.21
C GLY A 52 -2.88 1.69 -9.74
N ASP A 53 -2.72 0.87 -8.72
CA ASP A 53 -3.80 0.17 -8.03
C ASP A 53 -3.90 0.62 -6.56
N CYS A 54 -4.28 -0.25 -5.61
CA CYS A 54 -4.81 0.22 -4.33
C CYS A 54 -3.78 0.92 -3.41
N ASP A 55 -2.56 0.40 -3.35
CA ASP A 55 -1.48 0.90 -2.49
C ASP A 55 -0.89 2.21 -3.04
N ASP A 56 -0.73 2.34 -4.35
CA ASP A 56 -0.30 3.57 -5.02
C ASP A 56 -1.21 4.76 -4.67
N TYR A 57 -2.54 4.55 -4.68
CA TYR A 57 -3.50 5.58 -4.28
C TYR A 57 -3.35 5.93 -2.80
N ALA A 58 -3.15 4.92 -1.94
CA ALA A 58 -2.98 5.13 -0.50
C ALA A 58 -1.69 5.91 -0.20
N LEU A 59 -0.59 5.61 -0.91
CA LEU A 59 0.69 6.31 -0.81
C LEU A 59 0.58 7.79 -1.21
N GLU A 60 -0.09 8.09 -2.33
CA GLU A 60 -0.26 9.47 -2.79
C GLU A 60 -1.14 10.28 -1.83
N LYS A 61 -2.22 9.69 -1.32
CA LYS A 61 -3.07 10.34 -0.31
C LYS A 61 -2.29 10.62 0.96
N ARG A 62 -1.51 9.65 1.45
CA ARG A 62 -0.68 9.81 2.65
C ARG A 62 0.32 10.94 2.48
N ALA A 63 1.08 10.92 1.38
CA ALA A 63 2.08 11.95 1.10
C ALA A 63 1.43 13.33 1.01
N ARG A 64 0.25 13.44 0.38
CA ARG A 64 -0.46 14.70 0.27
C ARG A 64 -0.94 15.23 1.62
N LEU A 65 -1.50 14.37 2.49
CA LEU A 65 -1.92 14.78 3.84
C LEU A 65 -0.72 15.21 4.70
N ILE A 66 0.39 14.48 4.66
CA ILE A 66 1.61 14.88 5.38
C ILE A 66 2.12 16.24 4.89
N ALA A 67 2.08 16.49 3.57
CA ALA A 67 2.43 17.80 3.01
C ALA A 67 1.48 18.93 3.45
N LEU A 68 0.25 18.61 3.84
CA LEU A 68 -0.72 19.54 4.45
C LEU A 68 -0.58 19.64 5.98
N GLY A 69 0.49 19.09 6.55
CA GLY A 69 0.79 19.17 7.97
C GLY A 69 -0.01 18.20 8.84
N TRP A 70 -0.52 17.10 8.26
CA TRP A 70 -1.01 15.99 9.08
C TRP A 70 0.17 15.22 9.67
N THR A 71 0.06 14.85 10.94
CA THR A 71 1.09 14.07 11.63
C THR A 71 1.22 12.69 10.98
N PRO A 72 2.41 12.26 10.54
CA PRO A 72 2.62 10.97 9.88
C PRO A 72 2.06 9.75 10.63
N ASP A 73 2.11 9.78 11.98
CA ASP A 73 1.60 8.70 12.84
C ASP A 73 0.07 8.57 12.82
N MET A 74 -0.64 9.61 12.38
CA MET A 74 -2.10 9.65 12.32
C MET A 74 -2.64 9.28 10.93
N VAL A 75 -1.76 9.08 9.94
CA VAL A 75 -2.11 8.75 8.55
C VAL A 75 -1.39 7.46 8.16
N ALA A 76 -2.03 6.33 8.47
CA ALA A 76 -1.44 5.00 8.38
C ALA A 76 -1.97 4.24 7.17
N LEU A 77 -1.08 3.68 6.37
CA LEU A 77 -1.46 2.68 5.36
C LEU A 77 -2.07 1.46 6.07
N ALA A 78 -3.02 0.78 5.45
CA ALA A 78 -3.64 -0.40 6.01
C ALA A 78 -4.00 -1.42 4.93
N ILE A 79 -3.84 -2.70 5.28
CA ILE A 79 -4.20 -3.83 4.44
C ILE A 79 -5.44 -4.50 5.05
N ALA A 80 -6.41 -4.80 4.20
CA ALA A 80 -7.65 -5.44 4.62
C ALA A 80 -8.20 -6.38 3.54
N MET A 81 -9.09 -7.28 3.95
CA MET A 81 -9.96 -8.04 3.05
C MET A 81 -11.25 -7.24 2.81
N ALA A 82 -11.37 -6.60 1.65
CA ALA A 82 -12.54 -5.85 1.24
C ALA A 82 -13.56 -6.76 0.52
N PRO A 83 -14.87 -6.67 0.83
CA PRO A 83 -15.90 -7.47 0.17
C PRO A 83 -15.88 -7.30 -1.35
N ARG A 84 -15.87 -8.42 -2.08
CA ARG A 84 -15.87 -8.50 -3.57
C ARG A 84 -14.58 -8.01 -4.25
N VAL A 85 -13.65 -7.42 -3.51
CA VAL A 85 -12.35 -6.95 -4.02
C VAL A 85 -11.23 -7.92 -3.63
N GLY A 86 -11.26 -8.45 -2.40
CA GLY A 86 -10.20 -9.30 -1.87
C GLY A 86 -9.20 -8.49 -1.05
N LEU A 87 -7.92 -8.84 -1.14
CA LEU A 87 -6.84 -8.10 -0.48
C LEU A 87 -6.82 -6.66 -1.03
N HIS A 88 -6.78 -5.67 -0.14
CA HIS A 88 -6.97 -4.26 -0.49
C HIS A 88 -6.17 -3.33 0.42
N ALA A 89 -5.44 -2.41 -0.18
CA ALA A 89 -4.71 -1.36 0.52
C ALA A 89 -5.54 -0.06 0.59
N VAL A 90 -5.55 0.58 1.75
CA VAL A 90 -6.25 1.85 2.00
C VAL A 90 -5.43 2.74 2.93
N LEU A 91 -5.87 4.00 3.09
CA LEU A 91 -5.31 4.90 4.11
C LEU A 91 -6.31 5.06 5.27
N ILE A 92 -5.86 4.78 6.49
CA ILE A 92 -6.58 5.08 7.73
C ILE A 92 -6.07 6.41 8.28
N VAL A 93 -6.99 7.29 8.63
CA VAL A 93 -6.73 8.57 9.29
C VAL A 93 -7.35 8.56 10.68
N GLN A 94 -6.51 8.66 11.70
CA GLN A 94 -6.93 8.67 13.10
C GLN A 94 -7.23 10.10 13.55
N THR A 95 -8.38 10.29 14.20
CA THR A 95 -8.84 11.59 14.67
C THR A 95 -9.58 11.49 15.99
N ASN A 96 -9.78 12.62 16.66
CA ASN A 96 -10.60 12.71 17.87
C ASN A 96 -12.11 12.52 17.64
N HIS A 97 -12.55 12.34 16.39
CA HIS A 97 -13.92 11.97 16.02
C HIS A 97 -14.03 10.51 15.54
N GLY A 98 -12.96 9.73 15.73
CA GLY A 98 -12.82 8.36 15.27
C GLY A 98 -11.94 8.24 14.01
N ASP A 99 -11.81 7.00 13.55
CA ASP A 99 -10.95 6.66 12.43
C ASP A 99 -11.73 6.70 11.11
N PHE A 100 -11.14 7.35 10.10
CA PHE A 100 -11.70 7.46 8.76
C PHE A 100 -10.82 6.73 7.75
N VAL A 101 -11.45 6.20 6.72
CA VAL A 101 -10.79 5.45 5.65
C VAL A 101 -10.92 6.24 4.35
N LEU A 102 -9.77 6.52 3.76
CA LEU A 102 -9.64 7.10 2.43
C LEU A 102 -9.30 5.97 1.46
N ASP A 103 -10.26 5.66 0.59
CA ASP A 103 -10.30 4.46 -0.24
C ASP A 103 -10.36 4.86 -1.73
N ASN A 104 -9.69 4.13 -2.62
CA ASN A 104 -9.81 4.38 -4.07
C ASN A 104 -11.15 3.89 -4.64
N LEU A 105 -11.87 3.05 -3.88
CA LEU A 105 -13.20 2.55 -4.26
C LEU A 105 -14.34 3.55 -4.00
N ALA A 106 -14.08 4.65 -3.28
CA ALA A 106 -15.09 5.66 -2.94
C ALA A 106 -14.47 7.06 -2.83
N ASP A 107 -15.08 8.07 -3.44
CA ASP A 107 -14.61 9.47 -3.39
C ASP A 107 -14.80 10.12 -2.02
N GLU A 108 -15.73 9.63 -1.20
CA GLU A 108 -16.01 10.16 0.14
C GLU A 108 -15.29 9.36 1.23
N PRO A 109 -14.60 10.01 2.19
CA PRO A 109 -14.07 9.34 3.38
C PRO A 109 -15.17 8.64 4.16
N ARG A 110 -14.93 7.41 4.61
CA ARG A 110 -15.90 6.60 5.36
C ARG A 110 -15.38 6.29 6.75
N ALA A 111 -16.26 6.27 7.75
CA ALA A 111 -15.86 5.84 9.09
C ALA A 111 -15.41 4.37 9.06
N LEU A 112 -14.27 4.08 9.68
CA LEU A 112 -13.70 2.72 9.74
C LEU A 112 -14.71 1.71 10.30
N SER A 113 -15.49 2.13 11.31
CA SER A 113 -16.51 1.33 11.97
C SER A 113 -17.71 0.95 11.08
N GLN A 114 -17.91 1.65 9.96
CA GLN A 114 -18.97 1.37 9.00
C GLN A 114 -18.51 0.39 7.92
N LEU A 115 -17.20 0.17 7.76
CA LEU A 115 -16.67 -0.73 6.77
C LEU A 115 -16.66 -2.17 7.27
N ARG A 116 -17.23 -3.06 6.46
CA ARG A 116 -17.21 -4.52 6.71
C ARG A 116 -15.95 -5.17 6.18
N TYR A 117 -14.81 -4.50 6.31
CA TYR A 117 -13.52 -5.02 5.88
C TYR A 117 -12.94 -5.94 6.97
N GLY A 118 -12.24 -6.99 6.55
CA GLY A 118 -11.41 -7.80 7.44
C GLY A 118 -10.03 -7.15 7.55
N TRP A 119 -9.82 -6.26 8.53
CA TRP A 119 -8.54 -5.61 8.75
C TRP A 119 -7.45 -6.65 9.05
N ILE A 120 -6.31 -6.56 8.36
CA ILE A 120 -5.17 -7.49 8.51
C ILE A 120 -4.02 -6.80 9.22
N SER A 121 -3.62 -5.62 8.75
CA SER A 121 -2.51 -4.86 9.31
C SER A 121 -2.63 -3.38 9.00
N ARG A 122 -1.89 -2.55 9.74
CA ARG A 122 -1.65 -1.15 9.40
C ARG A 122 -0.21 -0.76 9.64
N GLN A 123 0.24 0.29 8.97
CA GLN A 123 1.47 0.98 9.29
C GLN A 123 1.41 1.49 10.74
N SER A 124 2.52 1.35 11.48
CA SER A 124 2.69 1.89 12.83
C SER A 124 3.89 2.84 12.85
N GLY A 125 3.74 3.98 13.52
CA GLY A 125 4.73 5.05 13.52
C GLY A 125 4.84 5.84 12.21
N SER A 126 5.88 6.67 12.11
CA SER A 126 5.98 7.70 11.07
C SER A 126 6.59 7.21 9.76
N GLY A 127 7.43 6.18 9.82
CA GLY A 127 8.09 5.53 8.68
C GLY A 127 7.23 4.43 8.03
N LEU A 128 7.46 4.13 6.75
CA LEU A 128 6.66 3.17 5.97
C LEU A 128 6.95 1.69 6.27
N ILE A 129 8.00 1.40 7.04
CA ILE A 129 8.54 0.03 7.20
C ILE A 129 8.00 -0.72 8.42
N THR A 130 7.33 -0.02 9.34
CA THR A 130 6.86 -0.60 10.59
C THR A 130 5.37 -0.86 10.48
N TRP A 131 4.92 -2.07 10.83
CA TRP A 131 3.55 -2.52 10.65
C TRP A 131 3.03 -3.25 11.90
N ALA A 132 1.77 -2.99 12.22
CA ALA A 132 1.00 -3.54 13.31
C ALA A 132 -0.09 -4.48 12.76
N ALA A 133 -0.26 -5.67 13.33
CA ALA A 133 -1.36 -6.55 12.97
C ALA A 133 -2.70 -6.03 13.52
N ALA A 134 -3.77 -6.25 12.77
CA ALA A 134 -5.11 -6.04 13.27
C ALA A 134 -5.60 -7.32 13.98
N TYR A 135 -6.12 -7.20 15.20
CA TYR A 135 -6.89 -8.28 15.82
C TYR A 135 -8.37 -7.92 15.82
N ARG A 136 -9.21 -8.89 15.46
CA ARG A 136 -10.63 -8.85 15.83
C ARG A 136 -10.72 -9.26 17.29
N SER A 137 -11.27 -8.41 18.14
CA SER A 137 -11.61 -8.83 19.50
C SER A 137 -12.90 -9.65 19.45
N ASP A 138 -12.78 -10.97 19.63
CA ASP A 138 -13.87 -11.92 19.51
C ASP A 138 -15.01 -11.65 20.50
N VAL A 139 -16.22 -11.80 19.96
CA VAL A 139 -17.56 -11.69 20.52
C VAL A 139 -17.68 -12.22 21.96
N THR A 140 -17.87 -11.34 22.96
CA THR A 140 -18.58 -11.72 24.20
C THR A 140 -19.36 -10.56 24.85
N THR A 141 -19.22 -9.30 24.43
CA THR A 141 -20.00 -8.20 25.02
C THR A 141 -20.57 -7.23 24.00
N GLN A 142 -21.87 -7.02 24.14
CA GLN A 142 -22.87 -6.50 23.22
C GLN A 142 -22.80 -4.97 23.09
N ARG A 143 -21.74 -4.43 22.47
CA ARG A 143 -21.66 -3.04 21.96
C ARG A 143 -20.82 -3.02 20.67
N PRO A 144 -21.06 -2.09 19.72
CA PRO A 144 -20.24 -2.00 18.51
C PRO A 144 -18.79 -1.71 18.91
N ARG A 145 -17.90 -2.70 18.70
CA ARG A 145 -16.51 -2.68 19.18
C ARG A 145 -15.59 -1.95 18.21
N ALA A 146 -14.71 -1.14 18.77
CA ALA A 146 -13.57 -0.56 18.05
C ALA A 146 -12.64 -1.67 17.55
N VAL A 147 -12.15 -1.55 16.32
CA VAL A 147 -11.04 -2.36 15.80
C VAL A 147 -9.79 -1.95 16.58
N GLN A 148 -9.08 -2.91 17.18
CA GLN A 148 -7.80 -2.65 17.82
C GLN A 148 -6.67 -3.16 16.91
N LEU A 149 -5.81 -2.23 16.52
CA LEU A 149 -4.61 -2.49 15.74
C LEU A 149 -3.46 -2.57 16.74
N VAL A 150 -2.79 -3.72 16.82
CA VAL A 150 -1.72 -3.99 17.80
C VAL A 150 -0.39 -4.19 17.07
N ASP A 151 0.69 -3.69 17.66
CA ASP A 151 2.02 -3.82 17.06
C ASP A 151 2.37 -5.30 16.82
N ALA A 152 2.71 -5.61 15.57
CA ALA A 152 3.31 -6.88 15.17
C ALA A 152 4.77 -6.58 14.80
N SER A 153 5.61 -7.61 14.76
CA SER A 153 6.98 -7.41 14.28
C SER A 153 6.94 -6.87 12.84
N PRO A 154 7.70 -5.80 12.52
CA PRO A 154 7.82 -5.25 11.17
C PRO A 154 8.12 -6.32 10.11
N GLU A 155 8.93 -7.32 10.47
CA GLU A 155 9.35 -8.41 9.59
C GLU A 155 8.19 -9.38 9.29
N ASP A 156 7.37 -9.74 10.28
CA ASP A 156 6.28 -10.71 10.10
C ASP A 156 5.13 -10.15 9.26
N ALA A 157 4.91 -8.83 9.31
CA ALA A 157 3.91 -8.14 8.50
C ALA A 157 4.42 -7.90 7.08
N PHE A 158 5.67 -7.48 6.92
CA PHE A 158 6.31 -7.27 5.62
C PHE A 158 6.46 -8.58 4.83
N HIS A 159 6.88 -9.69 5.47
CA HIS A 159 6.97 -10.99 4.82
C HIS A 159 5.61 -11.60 4.48
N ARG A 160 4.56 -11.39 5.27
CA ARG A 160 3.19 -11.78 4.88
C ARG A 160 2.63 -10.92 3.75
N MET A 161 3.01 -9.64 3.72
CA MET A 161 2.62 -8.69 2.66
C MET A 161 3.33 -9.01 1.32
N MET A 162 4.56 -9.50 1.35
CA MET A 162 5.38 -9.77 0.16
C MET A 162 5.54 -11.27 -0.20
N GLY A 163 4.98 -12.20 0.57
CA GLY A 163 5.55 -13.55 0.67
C GLY A 163 4.59 -14.73 0.87
N GLU A 164 3.46 -14.78 0.16
CA GLU A 164 2.85 -16.07 -0.21
C GLU A 164 2.73 -16.23 -1.73
N ARG A 165 3.88 -16.11 -2.43
CA ARG A 165 4.20 -16.99 -3.57
C ARG A 165 5.68 -17.09 -3.98
N LEU A 166 6.62 -16.78 -3.08
CA LEU A 166 8.06 -17.02 -3.31
C LEU A 166 8.59 -18.38 -2.79
N SER A 167 7.75 -19.40 -2.56
CA SER A 167 8.25 -20.77 -2.27
C SER A 167 7.55 -21.93 -2.99
N ALA A 168 6.55 -21.68 -3.84
CA ALA A 168 5.82 -22.79 -4.50
C ALA A 168 6.30 -23.18 -5.91
N ARG A 169 7.25 -22.46 -6.53
CA ARG A 169 7.95 -22.94 -7.75
C ARG A 169 9.38 -22.41 -7.79
N GLY A 170 10.35 -23.28 -7.57
CA GLY A 170 11.73 -23.06 -8.03
C GLY A 170 12.85 -23.11 -7.00
N ALA A 171 12.75 -23.91 -5.93
CA ALA A 171 13.94 -24.27 -5.16
C ALA A 171 14.66 -25.46 -5.82
N THR A 172 15.46 -25.21 -6.87
CA THR A 172 16.66 -26.02 -7.08
C THR A 172 17.79 -25.32 -6.32
N ALA A 173 18.09 -25.86 -5.15
CA ALA A 173 19.20 -25.45 -4.30
C ALA A 173 20.53 -25.51 -5.07
N PHE A 174 21.25 -24.39 -5.13
CA PHE A 174 22.70 -24.44 -5.31
C PHE A 174 23.34 -24.51 -3.92
N ALA A 175 24.07 -25.61 -3.66
CA ALA A 175 24.86 -25.80 -2.46
C ALA A 175 26.18 -25.00 -2.53
N PRO A 176 26.71 -24.49 -1.41
CA PRO A 176 27.95 -23.72 -1.40
C PRO A 176 29.15 -24.65 -1.62
N GLY A 177 29.95 -24.40 -2.67
CA GLY A 177 31.19 -25.14 -2.91
C GLY A 177 31.62 -25.36 -4.36
N GLN A 178 30.99 -24.73 -5.36
CA GLN A 178 31.42 -24.83 -6.76
C GLN A 178 31.89 -23.48 -7.28
N THR A 179 33.15 -23.42 -7.72
CA THR A 179 33.72 -22.27 -8.43
C THR A 179 33.05 -22.09 -9.78
N PRO A 180 32.77 -20.85 -10.23
CA PRO A 180 32.21 -20.62 -11.55
C PRO A 180 33.28 -20.93 -12.61
N VAL A 181 32.95 -21.86 -13.51
CA VAL A 181 33.77 -22.17 -14.68
C VAL A 181 33.45 -21.13 -15.76
N SER A 182 34.52 -20.61 -16.34
CA SER A 182 34.66 -19.53 -17.31
C SER A 182 33.64 -19.49 -18.47
N GLU A 183 33.27 -18.26 -18.88
CA GLU A 183 32.73 -17.95 -20.21
C GLU A 183 33.65 -18.46 -21.33
N PRO A 184 33.10 -18.60 -22.56
CA PRO A 184 33.66 -17.73 -23.60
C PRO A 184 32.63 -17.05 -24.52
N ALA A 185 32.86 -15.74 -24.68
CA ALA A 185 32.98 -14.99 -25.94
C ALA A 185 31.74 -14.66 -26.80
N ALA A 186 31.56 -13.33 -26.95
CA ALA A 186 31.18 -12.57 -28.16
C ALA A 186 29.80 -12.87 -28.78
N ILE A 187 28.96 -11.89 -29.08
CA ILE A 187 29.20 -10.79 -30.02
C ILE A 187 28.25 -9.63 -29.69
N ALA A 188 28.79 -8.42 -29.60
CA ALA A 188 28.05 -7.17 -29.74
C ALA A 188 28.58 -6.39 -30.96
N ALA A 189 27.67 -5.65 -31.58
CA ALA A 189 27.82 -4.61 -32.62
C ALA A 189 27.95 -5.08 -34.09
N ASP A 190 27.02 -4.65 -34.95
CA ASP A 190 27.26 -3.44 -35.75
C ASP A 190 25.99 -2.88 -36.42
N ILE A 191 25.61 -1.65 -36.05
CA ILE A 191 24.74 -0.77 -36.86
C ILE A 191 25.70 0.04 -37.72
N ALA A 192 25.94 -0.37 -38.97
CA ALA A 192 26.48 0.50 -40.02
C ALA A 192 26.44 -0.19 -41.39
N ARG A 193 25.33 -0.01 -42.14
CA ARG A 193 25.34 0.38 -43.57
C ARG A 193 23.95 0.20 -44.21
N GLY A 194 23.25 1.33 -44.39
CA GLY A 194 22.45 1.53 -45.59
C GLY A 194 23.28 2.34 -46.59
N ARG A 195 23.54 1.80 -47.79
CA ARG A 195 23.68 2.52 -49.08
C ARG A 195 24.13 1.58 -50.20
N ARG A 196 23.31 1.62 -51.27
CA ARG A 196 23.45 1.11 -52.65
C ARG A 196 23.12 -0.36 -52.88
#